data_AF-A0A6G1HRA1-F1
#
_entry.id   AF-A0A6G1HRA1-F1
#
_cell.length_a   1.000
_cell.length_b   1.000
_cell.length_c   1.000
_cell.angle_alpha   90.00
_cell.angle_beta   90.00
_cell.angle_gamma   90.00
#
_symmetry.space_group_name_H-M   'P 1'
#
loop_
_entity.id
_entity.type
_entity.pdbx_description
1 polymer ?
#
loop_
_entity_poly.entity_id
_entity_poly.type
_entity_poly.pdbx_seq_one_letter_code
_entity_poly.pdbx_strand_id
1 'polypeptide(L)'
;MKSFWSLNGLAGTWPACQIFPSRTLAVQLPISRFSTSATLQARKGKGGPKKDKRIVLIRYFLNHPRTPRPLRFSRLRALRHWAIHRAWNLYKAKQRDREERDLERMYNSMRLACEELRQIGENGMPGGKDEGRLYRVAMEKRNIWQGAPIEYARIQTDWPSKSGWNHEWKRG
;
A
#
# COMPACT_ATOMS: atom_id res chain seq x y z
N MET A 1 13.06 55.31 32.16
CA MET A 1 13.95 54.13 32.07
C MET A 1 13.75 53.49 30.71
N LYS A 2 14.79 53.50 29.88
CA LYS A 2 14.82 52.96 28.51
C LYS A 2 15.61 51.65 28.54
N SER A 3 15.08 50.60 27.94
CA SER A 3 15.78 49.36 27.59
C SER A 3 15.04 48.80 26.38
N PHE A 4 15.44 49.09 25.13
CA PHE A 4 16.66 48.67 24.43
C PHE A 4 16.86 47.16 24.48
N TRP A 5 16.15 46.44 23.62
CA TRP A 5 16.51 45.09 23.20
C TRP A 5 16.75 45.08 21.69
N SER A 6 18.03 45.26 21.39
CA SER A 6 18.84 44.69 20.31
C SER A 6 18.10 43.83 19.28
N LEU A 7 18.02 44.35 18.05
CA LEU A 7 17.93 43.58 16.82
C LEU A 7 19.29 42.94 16.55
N ASN A 8 19.41 41.62 16.69
CA ASN A 8 20.49 40.88 16.07
C ASN A 8 20.05 39.45 15.72
N GLY A 9 19.91 39.26 14.40
CA GLY A 9 20.43 38.12 13.65
C GLY A 9 20.08 36.72 14.14
N LEU A 10 19.10 36.09 13.50
CA LEU A 10 19.24 34.72 13.02
C LEU A 10 18.61 34.65 11.63
N ALA A 11 19.46 34.80 10.62
CA ALA A 11 19.14 34.49 9.24
C ALA A 11 18.60 33.06 9.18
N GLY A 12 17.35 32.92 8.73
CA GLY A 12 16.75 31.63 8.46
C GLY A 12 17.58 30.88 7.43
N THR A 13 18.29 29.85 7.87
CA THR A 13 18.85 28.85 6.99
C THR A 13 17.68 28.06 6.42
N TRP A 14 17.42 28.31 5.15
CA TRP A 14 16.59 27.45 4.32
C TRP A 14 17.15 26.03 4.44
N PRO A 15 16.31 24.98 4.59
CA PRO A 15 16.83 23.63 4.52
C PRO A 15 17.35 23.46 3.09
N ALA A 16 18.67 23.47 2.97
CA ALA A 16 19.35 23.05 1.76
C ALA A 16 18.75 21.70 1.38
N CYS A 17 18.23 21.60 0.15
CA CYS A 17 17.98 20.32 -0.49
C CYS A 17 19.22 19.46 -0.26
N GLN A 18 19.12 18.49 0.65
CA GLN A 18 20.10 17.42 0.73
C GLN A 18 19.93 16.63 -0.56
N ILE A 19 20.68 17.08 -1.57
CA ILE A 19 21.00 16.29 -2.74
C ILE A 19 21.75 15.10 -2.15
N PHE A 20 21.04 14.00 -1.96
CA PHE A 20 21.68 12.71 -1.74
C PHE A 20 22.78 12.58 -2.79
N PRO A 21 24.05 12.35 -2.41
CA PRO A 21 25.03 11.94 -3.38
C PRO A 21 24.53 10.60 -3.92
N SER A 22 23.88 10.64 -5.09
CA SER A 22 23.67 9.45 -5.89
C SER A 22 25.05 8.88 -6.12
N ARG A 23 25.36 7.81 -5.36
CA ARG A 23 26.51 6.96 -5.56
C ARG A 23 26.40 6.44 -6.98
N THR A 24 27.02 7.14 -7.92
CA THR A 24 27.32 6.58 -9.23
C THR A 24 28.28 5.44 -8.96
N LEU A 25 27.72 4.24 -8.78
CA LEU A 25 28.44 3.04 -9.09
C LEU A 25 28.84 3.20 -10.54
N ALA A 26 30.12 3.49 -10.78
CA ALA A 26 30.71 3.35 -12.09
C ALA A 26 30.47 1.89 -12.48
N VAL A 27 29.42 1.65 -13.27
CA VAL A 27 29.25 0.39 -13.98
C VAL A 27 30.42 0.37 -14.95
N GLN A 28 31.47 -0.33 -14.56
CA GLN A 28 32.53 -0.72 -15.47
C GLN A 28 31.83 -1.43 -16.63
N LEU A 29 31.72 -0.77 -17.78
CA LEU A 29 31.33 -1.43 -19.00
C LEU A 29 32.36 -2.55 -19.20
N PRO A 30 31.96 -3.82 -19.32
CA PRO A 30 32.91 -4.86 -19.61
C PRO A 30 33.58 -4.50 -20.93
N ILE A 31 34.88 -4.25 -20.87
CA ILE A 31 35.80 -4.29 -22.00
C ILE A 31 35.40 -5.55 -22.78
N SER A 32 35.07 -5.36 -24.08
CA SER A 32 34.45 -6.39 -24.91
C SER A 32 35.12 -7.74 -24.67
N ARG A 33 34.36 -8.71 -24.15
CA ARG A 33 34.83 -10.08 -24.04
C ARG A 33 35.20 -10.52 -25.45
N PHE A 34 36.48 -10.82 -25.65
CA PHE A 34 36.98 -11.45 -26.86
C PHE A 34 36.17 -12.74 -27.08
N SER A 35 35.21 -12.68 -28.00
CA SER A 35 34.27 -13.77 -28.26
C SER A 35 34.89 -14.70 -29.30
N THR A 36 35.55 -15.76 -28.85
CA THR A 36 35.85 -16.95 -29.66
C THR A 36 34.58 -17.77 -29.86
N SER A 37 33.54 -17.17 -30.43
CA SER A 37 32.42 -17.91 -30.97
C SER A 37 32.80 -18.37 -32.38
N ALA A 38 32.90 -19.69 -32.59
CA ALA A 38 33.08 -20.27 -33.90
C ALA A 38 32.09 -19.66 -34.90
N THR A 39 32.57 -19.25 -36.08
CA THR A 39 31.74 -18.77 -37.19
C THR A 39 30.65 -19.80 -37.44
N LEU A 40 29.40 -19.47 -37.15
CA LEU A 40 28.26 -20.32 -37.46
C LEU A 40 28.29 -20.59 -38.96
N GLN A 41 28.56 -21.84 -39.34
CA GLN A 41 28.49 -22.27 -40.73
C GLN A 41 27.13 -21.88 -41.30
N ALA A 42 27.14 -21.29 -42.51
CA ALA A 42 25.92 -20.91 -43.20
C ALA A 42 25.01 -22.14 -43.31
N ARG A 43 23.85 -22.11 -42.63
CA ARG A 43 22.83 -23.15 -42.76
C ARG A 43 22.31 -23.12 -44.19
N LYS A 44 22.82 -24.03 -45.02
CA LYS A 44 22.35 -24.31 -46.38
C LYS A 44 20.93 -24.87 -46.29
N GLY A 45 19.94 -24.02 -46.56
CA GLY A 45 18.51 -24.39 -46.57
C GLY A 45 17.62 -23.26 -46.06
N LYS A 46 16.86 -22.64 -46.97
CA LYS A 46 15.85 -21.60 -46.64
C LYS A 46 14.75 -22.19 -45.76
N GLY A 47 14.88 -22.09 -44.44
CA GLY A 47 13.80 -22.47 -43.52
C GLY A 47 14.27 -22.77 -42.10
N GLY A 48 14.76 -21.76 -41.38
CA GLY A 48 14.84 -21.87 -39.91
C GLY A 48 13.45 -22.19 -39.33
N PRO A 49 13.36 -22.74 -38.09
CA PRO A 49 12.08 -23.10 -37.50
C PRO A 49 11.14 -21.88 -37.55
N LYS A 50 9.96 -22.07 -38.14
CA LYS A 50 8.93 -21.03 -38.23
C LYS A 50 8.63 -20.59 -36.80
N LYS A 51 9.04 -19.38 -36.43
CA LYS A 51 8.69 -18.83 -35.12
C LYS A 51 7.18 -18.70 -35.07
N ASP A 52 6.56 -19.28 -34.04
CA ASP A 52 5.12 -19.16 -33.87
C ASP A 52 4.71 -17.69 -33.81
N LYS A 53 3.81 -17.30 -34.71
CA LYS A 53 3.33 -15.90 -34.81
C LYS A 53 2.75 -15.42 -33.48
N ARG A 54 2.11 -16.32 -32.70
CA ARG A 54 1.61 -16.03 -31.35
C ARG A 54 2.73 -15.61 -30.40
N ILE A 55 3.85 -16.35 -30.38
CA ILE A 55 5.01 -16.04 -29.54
C ILE A 55 5.65 -14.72 -29.99
N VAL A 56 5.71 -14.46 -31.29
CA VAL A 56 6.22 -13.19 -31.83
C VAL A 56 5.32 -12.02 -31.44
N LEU A 57 4.00 -12.17 -31.52
CA LEU A 57 3.04 -11.15 -31.10
C LEU A 57 3.09 -10.91 -29.59
N ILE A 58 3.17 -11.96 -28.77
CA ILE A 58 3.34 -11.83 -27.31
C ILE A 58 4.63 -11.07 -27.01
N ARG A 59 5.75 -11.44 -27.62
CA ARG A 59 7.03 -10.72 -27.44
C ARG A 59 6.95 -9.28 -27.91
N TYR A 60 6.22 -9.03 -29.00
CA TYR A 60 5.97 -7.68 -29.51
C TYR A 60 5.14 -6.86 -28.50
N PHE A 61 3.99 -7.36 -28.03
CA PHE A 61 3.15 -6.62 -27.07
C PHE A 61 3.82 -6.41 -25.70
N LEU A 62 4.64 -7.37 -25.24
CA LEU A 62 5.37 -7.23 -23.98
C LEU A 62 6.53 -6.22 -24.08
N ASN A 63 7.25 -6.19 -25.21
CA ASN A 63 8.52 -5.47 -25.31
C ASN A 63 8.51 -4.34 -26.36
N HIS A 64 7.38 -4.01 -26.98
CA HIS A 64 7.36 -2.93 -27.97
C HIS A 64 7.55 -1.57 -27.28
N PRO A 65 8.42 -0.70 -27.80
CA PRO A 65 8.56 0.67 -27.32
C PRO A 65 7.45 1.58 -27.88
N ARG A 66 6.21 1.09 -27.98
CA ARG A 66 5.04 1.86 -28.43
C ARG A 66 4.43 2.71 -27.31
N THR A 67 5.25 3.03 -26.30
CA THR A 67 4.92 4.01 -25.27
C THR A 67 5.01 5.41 -25.89
N PRO A 68 4.03 6.30 -25.64
CA PRO A 68 4.13 7.67 -26.10
C PRO A 68 5.35 8.36 -25.50
N ARG A 69 5.82 9.42 -26.15
CA ARG A 69 6.94 10.23 -25.64
C ARG A 69 6.55 10.80 -24.26
N PRO A 70 7.52 11.02 -23.34
CA PRO A 70 7.24 11.62 -22.05
C PRO A 70 6.50 12.96 -22.20
N LEU A 71 5.49 13.16 -21.35
CA LEU A 71 4.64 14.33 -21.40
C LEU A 71 5.42 15.59 -20.98
N ARG A 72 5.46 16.61 -21.85
CA ARG A 72 6.13 17.89 -21.57
C ARG A 72 5.09 18.91 -21.12
N PHE A 73 5.29 19.49 -19.94
CA PHE A 73 4.43 20.54 -19.41
C PHE A 73 5.06 21.92 -19.56
N SER A 74 4.23 22.93 -19.86
CA SER A 74 4.60 24.33 -19.67
C SER A 74 4.65 24.66 -18.18
N ARG A 75 5.31 25.76 -17.80
CA ARG A 75 5.49 26.17 -16.40
C ARG A 75 4.19 26.21 -15.60
N LEU A 76 3.16 26.89 -16.11
CA LEU A 76 1.87 26.99 -15.42
C LEU A 76 1.14 25.64 -15.31
N ARG A 77 1.24 24.76 -16.31
CA ARG A 77 0.65 23.42 -16.27
C ARG A 77 1.37 22.53 -15.25
N ALA A 78 2.71 22.62 -15.19
CA ALA A 78 3.52 21.90 -14.20
C ALA A 78 3.18 22.33 -12.77
N LEU A 79 3.02 23.63 -12.52
CA LEU A 79 2.63 24.14 -11.19
C LEU A 79 1.23 23.67 -10.77
N ARG A 80 0.25 23.69 -11.68
CA ARG A 80 -1.10 23.15 -11.39
C ARG A 80 -1.05 21.66 -11.08
N HIS A 81 -0.31 20.90 -11.88
CA HIS A 81 -0.13 19.46 -11.65
C HIS A 81 0.50 19.18 -10.28
N TRP A 82 1.53 19.95 -9.91
CA TRP A 82 2.19 19.83 -8.61
C TRP A 82 1.24 20.17 -7.45
N ALA A 83 0.44 21.22 -7.59
CA ALA A 83 -0.53 21.60 -6.57
C ALA A 83 -1.57 20.50 -6.33
N ILE A 84 -2.15 19.94 -7.41
CA ILE A 84 -3.11 18.83 -7.34
C ILE A 84 -2.45 17.60 -6.68
N HIS A 85 -1.25 17.24 -7.11
CA HIS A 85 -0.52 16.10 -6.55
C HIS A 85 -0.22 16.26 -5.06
N ARG A 86 0.20 17.46 -4.63
CA ARG A 86 0.44 17.76 -3.22
C ARG A 86 -0.85 17.72 -2.40
N ALA A 87 -1.93 18.32 -2.90
CA ALA A 87 -3.24 18.28 -2.26
C ALA A 87 -3.74 16.83 -2.10
N TRP A 88 -3.57 15.99 -3.12
CA TRP A 88 -3.90 14.57 -3.07
C TRP A 88 -3.09 13.81 -2.01
N ASN A 89 -1.78 14.05 -1.93
CA ASN A 89 -0.95 13.40 -0.91
C ASN A 89 -1.33 13.84 0.51
N LEU A 90 -1.66 15.11 0.71
CA LEU A 90 -2.17 15.61 1.98
C LEU A 90 -3.51 14.97 2.34
N TYR A 91 -4.43 14.85 1.37
CA TYR A 91 -5.71 14.17 1.57
C TYR A 91 -5.52 12.72 1.98
N LYS A 92 -4.67 11.95 1.27
CA LYS A 92 -4.35 10.56 1.62
C LYS A 92 -3.70 10.42 2.99
N ALA A 93 -2.87 11.38 3.40
CA ALA A 93 -2.29 11.39 4.76
C ALA A 93 -3.39 11.53 5.80
N LYS A 94 -4.27 12.53 5.64
CA LYS A 94 -5.43 12.73 6.54
C LYS A 94 -6.38 11.52 6.57
N GLN A 95 -6.57 10.84 5.44
CA GLN A 95 -7.39 9.63 5.38
C GLN A 95 -6.78 8.50 6.20
N ARG A 96 -5.48 8.24 6.05
CA ARG A 96 -4.76 7.24 6.88
C ARG A 96 -4.81 7.59 8.37
N ASP A 97 -4.56 8.84 8.72
CA ASP A 97 -4.59 9.27 10.13
C ASP A 97 -6.02 9.17 10.73
N ARG A 98 -7.06 9.22 9.90
CA ARG A 98 -8.45 9.01 10.34
C ARG A 98 -8.71 7.53 10.58
N GLU A 99 -8.33 6.68 9.64
CA GLU A 99 -8.45 5.23 9.74
C GLU A 99 -7.70 4.70 10.96
N GLU A 100 -6.47 5.18 11.21
CA GLU A 100 -5.67 4.81 12.38
C GLU A 100 -6.36 5.21 13.69
N ARG A 101 -6.87 6.44 13.80
CA ARG A 101 -7.64 6.87 14.98
C ARG A 101 -8.92 6.08 15.18
N ASP A 102 -9.61 5.69 14.10
CA ASP A 102 -10.81 4.87 14.19
C ASP A 102 -10.47 3.48 14.75
N LEU A 103 -9.38 2.88 14.27
CA LEU A 103 -8.85 1.61 14.79
C LEU A 103 -8.41 1.73 16.26
N GLU A 104 -7.72 2.81 16.65
CA GLU A 104 -7.33 3.09 18.04
C GLU A 104 -8.56 3.22 18.95
N ARG A 105 -9.60 3.93 18.50
CA ARG A 105 -10.86 4.07 19.26
C ARG A 105 -11.54 2.72 19.47
N MET A 106 -11.66 1.92 18.41
CA MET A 106 -12.23 0.57 18.50
C MET A 106 -11.41 -0.30 19.45
N TYR A 107 -10.08 -0.29 19.32
CA TYR A 107 -9.18 -1.03 20.20
C TYR A 107 -9.32 -0.61 21.66
N ASN A 108 -9.30 0.69 21.94
CA ASN A 108 -9.45 1.21 23.29
C ASN A 108 -10.81 0.85 23.90
N SER A 109 -11.89 0.92 23.12
CA SER A 109 -13.22 0.48 23.56
C SER A 109 -13.24 -1.01 23.91
N MET A 110 -12.66 -1.86 23.06
CA MET A 110 -12.58 -3.30 23.30
C MET A 110 -11.70 -3.61 24.52
N ARG A 111 -10.57 -2.91 24.68
CA ARG A 111 -9.67 -3.04 25.84
C ARG A 111 -10.39 -2.71 27.14
N LEU A 112 -11.10 -1.58 27.20
CA LEU A 112 -11.86 -1.19 28.37
C LEU A 112 -12.92 -2.23 28.72
N ALA A 113 -13.73 -2.67 27.73
CA ALA A 113 -14.73 -3.71 27.95
C ALA A 113 -14.13 -5.02 28.49
N CYS A 114 -12.94 -5.41 28.02
CA CYS A 114 -12.24 -6.60 28.52
C CYS A 114 -11.71 -6.43 29.95
N GLU A 115 -11.25 -5.23 30.33
CA GLU A 115 -10.83 -4.94 31.71
C GLU A 115 -12.03 -4.97 32.68
N GLU A 116 -13.21 -4.50 32.26
CA GLU A 116 -14.44 -4.66 33.04
C GLU A 116 -14.83 -6.14 33.18
N LEU A 117 -14.77 -6.92 32.09
CA LEU A 117 -15.04 -8.37 32.12
C LEU A 117 -14.08 -9.15 33.03
N ARG A 118 -12.89 -8.62 33.30
CA ARG A 118 -11.93 -9.25 34.23
C ARG A 118 -12.38 -9.12 35.68
N GLN A 119 -13.07 -8.03 36.03
CA GLN A 119 -13.55 -7.75 37.37
C GLN A 119 -14.90 -8.43 37.67
N ILE A 120 -15.68 -8.73 36.63
CA ILE A 120 -17.01 -9.35 36.76
C ILE A 120 -16.90 -10.83 37.19
N GLY A 121 -17.63 -11.20 38.26
CA GLY A 121 -17.84 -12.57 38.72
C GLY A 121 -19.12 -13.23 38.17
N GLU A 122 -19.43 -14.45 38.62
CA GLU A 122 -20.57 -15.25 38.12
C GLU A 122 -21.93 -14.55 38.21
N ASN A 123 -22.12 -13.72 39.23
CA ASN A 123 -23.33 -12.93 39.49
C ASN A 123 -23.43 -11.64 38.66
N GLY A 124 -22.51 -11.39 37.72
CA GLY A 124 -22.52 -10.20 36.87
C GLY A 124 -22.05 -8.92 37.57
N MET A 125 -21.59 -9.03 38.83
CA MET A 125 -21.09 -7.93 39.65
C MET A 125 -19.59 -8.07 39.88
N PRO A 126 -18.85 -6.97 40.11
CA PRO A 126 -17.47 -7.05 40.56
C PRO A 126 -17.40 -7.65 41.97
N GLY A 127 -16.38 -8.46 42.29
CA GLY A 127 -16.24 -9.07 43.61
C GLY A 127 -16.86 -10.47 43.76
N GLY A 128 -17.38 -11.07 42.68
CA GLY A 128 -18.14 -12.32 42.71
C GLY A 128 -17.27 -13.59 42.74
N LYS A 129 -17.89 -14.76 42.93
CA LYS A 129 -17.18 -16.04 42.76
C LYS A 129 -16.76 -16.22 41.30
N ASP A 130 -15.59 -16.82 41.07
CA ASP A 130 -15.03 -17.11 39.74
C ASP A 130 -14.82 -15.89 38.83
N GLU A 131 -14.31 -14.78 39.40
CA GLU A 131 -13.94 -13.57 38.65
C GLU A 131 -13.06 -13.87 37.42
N GLY A 132 -13.30 -13.13 36.34
CA GLY A 132 -12.52 -13.27 35.12
C GLY A 132 -12.72 -14.61 34.39
N ARG A 133 -13.70 -15.44 34.77
CA ARG A 133 -14.10 -16.63 33.98
C ARG A 133 -14.51 -16.24 32.56
N LEU A 134 -15.38 -15.24 32.42
CA LEU A 134 -15.84 -14.75 31.11
C LEU A 134 -14.70 -14.17 30.28
N TYR A 135 -13.79 -13.42 30.91
CA TYR A 135 -12.59 -12.90 30.25
C TYR A 135 -11.70 -14.03 29.70
N ARG A 136 -11.46 -15.09 30.48
CA ARG A 136 -10.68 -16.26 30.02
C ARG A 136 -11.31 -16.93 28.79
N VAL A 137 -12.63 -17.13 28.80
CA VAL A 137 -13.37 -17.71 27.67
C VAL A 137 -13.31 -16.79 26.44
N ALA A 138 -13.50 -15.49 26.61
CA ALA A 138 -13.44 -14.52 25.51
C ALA A 138 -12.04 -14.42 24.86
N MET A 139 -10.98 -14.69 25.62
CA MET A 139 -9.60 -14.69 25.12
C MET A 139 -9.20 -15.99 24.42
N GLU A 140 -10.05 -17.02 24.44
CA GLU A 140 -9.77 -18.28 23.74
C GLU A 140 -9.77 -18.08 22.23
N LYS A 141 -8.68 -18.42 21.56
CA LYS A 141 -8.52 -18.29 20.11
C LYS A 141 -8.94 -19.53 19.33
N ARG A 142 -10.07 -20.15 19.70
CA ARG A 142 -10.57 -21.36 19.03
C ARG A 142 -11.13 -21.00 17.66
N ASN A 143 -10.78 -21.77 16.62
CA ASN A 143 -11.28 -21.66 15.25
C ASN A 143 -11.05 -20.32 14.51
N ILE A 144 -10.33 -19.36 15.09
CA ILE A 144 -10.08 -18.05 14.45
C ILE A 144 -9.29 -18.19 13.13
N TRP A 145 -8.39 -19.18 13.07
CA TRP A 145 -7.53 -19.42 11.91
C TRP A 145 -8.25 -20.10 10.72
N GLN A 146 -9.52 -20.48 10.87
CA GLN A 146 -10.34 -21.04 9.79
C GLN A 146 -10.85 -19.95 8.82
N GLY A 147 -10.65 -18.66 9.17
CA GLY A 147 -11.04 -17.51 8.36
C GLY A 147 -12.48 -17.07 8.59
N ALA A 148 -12.89 -16.03 7.86
CA ALA A 148 -14.27 -15.54 7.85
C ALA A 148 -15.10 -16.30 6.80
N PRO A 149 -16.42 -16.49 7.02
CA PRO A 149 -17.29 -17.10 6.02
C PRO A 149 -17.28 -16.29 4.71
N ILE A 150 -17.27 -17.01 3.58
CA ILE A 150 -17.09 -16.41 2.25
C ILE A 150 -18.24 -15.46 1.86
N GLU A 151 -19.41 -15.64 2.46
CA GLU A 151 -20.59 -14.79 2.23
C GLU A 151 -20.37 -13.36 2.74
N TYR A 152 -19.57 -13.17 3.78
CA TYR A 152 -19.28 -11.85 4.36
C TYR A 152 -18.05 -11.18 3.73
N ALA A 153 -17.17 -11.92 3.06
CA ALA A 153 -15.97 -11.38 2.42
C ALA A 153 -16.24 -10.73 1.05
N ARG A 154 -17.48 -10.32 0.77
CA ARG A 154 -17.88 -9.71 -0.50
C ARG A 154 -17.35 -8.27 -0.60
N ILE A 155 -16.69 -7.96 -1.70
CA ILE A 155 -16.18 -6.62 -2.01
C ILE A 155 -17.35 -5.70 -2.41
N GLN A 156 -17.26 -4.43 -2.04
CA GLN A 156 -18.23 -3.41 -2.46
C GLN A 156 -18.21 -3.24 -3.99
N THR A 157 -19.40 -3.22 -4.61
CA THR A 157 -19.58 -3.01 -6.05
C THR A 157 -20.08 -1.59 -6.32
N ASP A 158 -19.78 -1.04 -7.51
CA ASP A 158 -20.21 0.31 -7.90
C ASP A 158 -21.75 0.44 -7.97
N TRP A 159 -22.44 -0.63 -8.36
CA TRP A 159 -23.89 -0.70 -8.46
C TRP A 159 -24.42 -1.91 -7.67
N PRO A 160 -25.58 -1.79 -7.00
CA PRO A 160 -26.19 -2.92 -6.30
C PRO A 160 -26.74 -3.95 -7.30
N SER A 161 -26.86 -5.20 -6.86
CA SER A 161 -27.54 -6.27 -7.61
C SER A 161 -29.04 -6.02 -7.70
N LYS A 162 -29.70 -6.65 -8.70
CA LYS A 162 -31.16 -6.56 -8.91
C LYS A 162 -31.95 -6.97 -7.66
N SER A 163 -31.52 -8.05 -7.00
CA SER A 163 -31.92 -8.41 -5.64
C SER A 163 -30.78 -7.99 -4.70
N GLY A 164 -30.92 -6.84 -4.04
CA GLY A 164 -29.86 -6.28 -3.18
C GLY A 164 -29.62 -7.07 -1.90
N TRP A 165 -30.66 -7.65 -1.32
CA TRP A 165 -30.59 -8.48 -0.11
C TRP A 165 -31.55 -9.67 -0.20
N ASN A 166 -31.15 -10.83 0.35
CA ASN A 166 -32.01 -12.00 0.41
C ASN A 166 -32.77 -12.04 1.75
N HIS A 167 -34.03 -11.59 1.74
CA HIS A 167 -34.91 -11.65 2.91
C HIS A 167 -35.46 -13.07 3.21
N GLU A 168 -35.37 -13.99 2.25
CA GLU A 168 -35.89 -15.36 2.35
C GLU A 168 -34.84 -16.36 2.87
N TRP A 169 -33.69 -15.87 3.35
CA TRP A 169 -32.64 -16.73 3.87
C TRP A 169 -33.16 -17.60 5.03
N LYS A 170 -32.96 -18.92 4.91
CA LYS A 170 -33.30 -19.91 5.94
C LYS A 170 -32.06 -20.72 6.28
N ARG A 171 -31.90 -21.04 7.56
CA ARG A 171 -30.91 -22.01 8.03
C ARG A 171 -31.39 -23.40 7.60
N GLY A 172 -30.67 -24.04 6.69
CA GLY A 172 -30.89 -25.43 6.30
C GLY A 172 -30.50 -26.41 7.41
#